data_AF-A0A0F8WI67-F1
#
_entry.id   AF-A0A0F8WI67-F1
#
_cell.length_a   1.000
_cell.length_b   1.000
_cell.length_c   1.000
_cell.angle_alpha   90.00
_cell.angle_beta   90.00
_cell.angle_gamma   90.00
#
_symmetry.space_group_name_H-M   'P 1'
#
loop_
_entity.id
_entity.type
_entity.pdbx_description
1 polymer ?
#
loop_
_entity_poly.entity_id
_entity_poly.type
_entity_poly.pdbx_seq_one_letter_code
_entity_poly.pdbx_strand_id
1 'polypeptide(L)'
;MVDKGHCPHGEFDLMVGCPQCIADRAGGILSQEENKKEAEPIPESTALVQVYPHGEKDVVDLLNEAQTIADKAEVFTVTTEADVELATNDLSIIAGVKKKIEAKKKEYLEPLETHKKNIIAAFAFLLDPISSADKALRVKTNDFLTEQRRKAVEAERIAREEQELARRKAELNGTPALKPEMIPTTHIQQTHRADLGMSGQMDVWKWELIDLDLVPKNYMKLDEAVITKAVKASSGKMVIAGIRIFNEPTLRVEARKS
;
A
#
# COMPACT_ATOMS: atom_id res chain seq x y z
N MET A 1 7.42 -22.77 -39.30
CA MET A 1 8.69 -22.07 -39.03
C MET A 1 8.73 -21.86 -37.53
N VAL A 2 9.81 -22.27 -36.88
CA VAL A 2 9.95 -22.12 -35.41
C VAL A 2 10.55 -20.74 -35.18
N ASP A 3 9.82 -19.88 -34.50
CA ASP A 3 10.30 -18.53 -34.21
C ASP A 3 11.43 -18.62 -33.17
N LYS A 4 12.60 -18.08 -33.52
CA LYS A 4 13.80 -18.13 -32.67
C LYS A 4 13.97 -16.83 -31.89
N GLY A 5 14.30 -16.95 -30.62
CA GLY A 5 14.70 -15.86 -29.73
C GLY A 5 16.21 -15.81 -29.54
N HIS A 6 16.74 -14.65 -29.13
CA HIS A 6 18.15 -14.47 -28.77
C HIS A 6 18.27 -14.00 -27.32
N CYS A 7 19.22 -14.58 -26.59
CA CYS A 7 19.62 -14.18 -25.24
C CYS A 7 21.16 -14.20 -25.10
N PRO A 8 21.76 -13.77 -23.97
CA PRO A 8 23.20 -13.84 -23.75
C PRO A 8 23.80 -15.25 -23.85
N HIS A 9 22.99 -16.29 -23.66
CA HIS A 9 23.38 -17.70 -23.76
C HIS A 9 23.23 -18.27 -25.18
N GLY A 10 22.80 -17.46 -26.15
CA GLY A 10 22.63 -17.84 -27.55
C GLY A 10 21.19 -17.81 -28.05
N GLU A 11 20.99 -18.40 -29.22
CA GLU A 11 19.70 -18.51 -29.90
C GLU A 11 18.89 -19.71 -29.36
N PHE A 12 17.59 -19.53 -29.16
CA PHE A 12 16.71 -20.55 -28.59
C PHE A 12 15.32 -20.55 -29.23
N ASP A 13 14.57 -21.63 -29.07
CA ASP A 13 13.18 -21.74 -29.53
C ASP A 13 12.25 -20.97 -28.56
N LEU A 14 11.47 -20.02 -29.07
CA LEU A 14 10.58 -19.20 -28.25
C LEU A 14 9.52 -20.02 -27.48
N MET A 15 9.12 -21.19 -27.98
CA MET A 15 8.14 -22.05 -27.32
C MET A 15 8.74 -22.83 -26.15
N VAL A 16 10.04 -23.16 -26.22
CA VAL A 16 10.74 -23.93 -25.18
C VAL A 16 11.43 -23.01 -24.17
N GLY A 17 11.87 -21.83 -24.63
CA GLY A 17 12.69 -20.91 -23.86
C GLY A 17 14.16 -21.37 -23.76
N CYS A 18 15.05 -20.46 -23.40
CA CYS A 18 16.46 -20.78 -23.18
C CYS A 18 16.62 -21.58 -21.88
N PRO A 19 17.18 -22.80 -21.91
CA PRO A 19 17.37 -23.62 -20.72
C PRO A 19 18.21 -22.92 -19.65
N GLN A 20 19.29 -22.22 -20.03
CA GLN A 20 20.09 -21.43 -19.08
C GLN A 20 19.29 -20.29 -18.48
N CYS A 21 18.57 -19.47 -19.26
CA CYS A 21 17.80 -18.37 -18.68
C CYS A 21 16.65 -18.85 -17.78
N ILE A 22 16.06 -20.01 -18.08
CA ILE A 22 15.09 -20.67 -17.21
C ILE A 22 15.78 -21.16 -15.94
N ALA A 23 16.95 -21.78 -16.06
CA ALA A 23 17.76 -22.23 -14.93
C ALA A 23 18.29 -21.09 -14.07
N ASP A 24 18.63 -19.93 -14.63
CA ASP A 24 19.09 -18.75 -13.88
C ASP A 24 17.93 -18.05 -13.18
N ARG A 25 16.76 -18.00 -13.82
CA ARG A 25 15.51 -17.58 -13.15
C ARG A 25 15.10 -18.56 -12.06
N ALA A 26 15.31 -19.85 -12.28
CA ALA A 26 15.07 -20.90 -11.30
C ALA A 26 16.17 -20.94 -10.22
N GLY A 27 17.39 -20.50 -10.53
CA GLY A 27 18.55 -20.48 -9.61
C GLY A 27 18.52 -19.29 -8.65
N GLY A 28 17.63 -18.33 -8.86
CA GLY A 28 17.18 -17.38 -7.84
C GLY A 28 16.03 -17.93 -6.97
N ILE A 29 15.43 -19.06 -7.34
CA ILE A 29 14.56 -19.84 -6.46
C ILE A 29 15.52 -20.76 -5.73
N LEU A 30 15.99 -20.31 -4.55
CA LEU A 30 16.70 -21.16 -3.60
C LEU A 30 16.09 -22.56 -3.65
N SER A 31 16.93 -23.57 -3.91
CA SER A 31 16.48 -24.95 -4.00
C SER A 31 15.59 -25.25 -2.78
N GLN A 32 14.53 -26.05 -2.94
CA GLN A 32 13.70 -26.43 -1.80
C GLN A 32 14.54 -27.06 -0.66
N GLU A 33 15.74 -27.54 -0.98
CA GLU A 33 16.75 -28.03 -0.03
C GLU A 33 17.50 -26.91 0.70
N GLU A 34 17.82 -25.78 0.06
CA GLU A 34 18.42 -24.61 0.74
C GLU A 34 17.40 -23.83 1.58
N ASN A 35 16.12 -23.89 1.20
CA ASN A 35 15.02 -23.38 2.01
C ASN A 35 14.60 -24.36 3.13
N LYS A 36 15.20 -25.54 3.16
CA LYS A 36 15.10 -26.51 4.27
C LYS A 36 16.13 -26.20 5.34
N LYS A 37 16.28 -24.91 5.68
CA LYS A 37 16.87 -24.55 6.96
C LYS A 37 15.97 -25.20 8.00
N GLU A 38 16.53 -26.13 8.79
CA GLU A 38 15.79 -26.81 9.86
C GLU A 38 14.97 -25.76 10.59
N ALA A 39 13.64 -25.88 10.50
CA ALA A 39 12.76 -24.99 11.22
C ALA A 39 13.17 -25.10 12.68
N GLU A 40 13.70 -24.02 13.24
CA GLU A 40 14.04 -23.97 14.65
C GLU A 40 12.86 -24.52 15.43
N PRO A 41 13.10 -25.37 16.44
CA PRO A 41 12.03 -26.06 17.15
C PRO A 41 10.97 -25.04 17.54
N ILE A 42 9.77 -25.22 16.98
CA ILE A 42 8.64 -24.34 17.24
C ILE A 42 8.44 -24.38 18.76
N PRO A 43 8.66 -23.28 19.50
CA PRO A 43 8.49 -23.30 20.93
C PRO A 43 7.08 -23.81 21.23
N GLU A 44 6.99 -24.80 22.12
CA GLU A 44 5.72 -25.45 22.48
C GLU A 44 4.63 -24.39 22.63
N SER A 45 3.52 -24.56 21.90
CA SER A 45 2.49 -23.54 21.79
C SER A 45 1.95 -23.23 23.18
N THR A 46 2.37 -22.09 23.73
CA THR A 46 1.90 -21.62 25.02
C THR A 46 0.39 -21.45 24.92
N ALA A 47 -0.32 -22.20 25.77
CA ALA A 47 -1.76 -22.18 25.88
C ALA A 47 -2.29 -20.73 25.90
N LEU A 48 -3.49 -20.52 25.35
CA LEU A 48 -4.26 -19.28 25.54
C LEU A 48 -4.26 -18.92 27.02
N VAL A 49 -3.38 -18.00 27.42
CA VAL A 49 -3.32 -17.54 28.81
C VAL A 49 -4.55 -16.67 28.99
N GLN A 50 -5.61 -17.25 29.57
CA GLN A 50 -6.72 -16.49 30.07
C GLN A 50 -6.20 -15.69 31.27
N VAL A 51 -5.75 -14.48 31.01
CA VAL A 51 -5.29 -13.58 32.06
C VAL A 51 -6.51 -13.05 32.79
N TYR A 52 -6.61 -13.32 34.10
CA TYR A 52 -7.65 -12.79 34.98
C TYR A 52 -6.97 -11.99 36.10
N PRO A 53 -6.43 -10.77 35.80
CA PRO A 53 -5.56 -10.07 36.74
C PRO A 53 -6.22 -9.78 38.09
N HIS A 54 -7.54 -9.58 38.09
CA HIS A 54 -8.29 -9.21 39.29
C HIS A 54 -8.50 -10.36 40.29
N GLY A 55 -8.22 -11.61 39.90
CA GLY A 55 -8.19 -12.74 40.83
C GLY A 55 -6.79 -13.03 41.39
N GLU A 56 -5.76 -12.36 40.87
CA GLU A 56 -4.39 -12.59 41.32
C GLU A 56 -4.10 -11.84 42.61
N LYS A 57 -3.49 -12.54 43.57
CA LYS A 57 -3.20 -12.00 44.90
C LYS A 57 -2.41 -10.69 44.85
N ASP A 58 -1.37 -10.62 44.01
CA ASP A 58 -0.53 -9.41 43.90
C ASP A 58 -1.32 -8.18 43.44
N VAL A 59 -2.25 -8.36 42.50
CA VAL A 59 -3.07 -7.27 41.97
C VAL A 59 -4.11 -6.83 42.99
N VAL A 60 -4.72 -7.78 43.72
CA VAL A 60 -5.62 -7.49 44.83
C VAL A 60 -4.89 -6.77 45.96
N ASP A 61 -3.67 -7.18 46.30
CA ASP A 61 -2.84 -6.53 47.32
C ASP A 61 -2.49 -5.10 46.89
N LEU A 62 -2.14 -4.86 45.62
CA LEU A 62 -1.90 -3.51 45.08
C LEU A 62 -3.16 -2.64 45.07
N LEU A 63 -4.33 -3.21 44.76
CA LEU A 63 -5.60 -2.50 44.83
C LEU A 63 -5.91 -2.07 46.26
N ASN A 64 -5.75 -2.97 47.23
CA ASN A 64 -5.95 -2.67 48.64
C ASN A 64 -4.95 -1.61 49.15
N GLU A 65 -3.68 -1.68 48.74
CA GLU A 65 -2.65 -0.67 49.05
C GLU A 65 -3.05 0.69 48.48
N ALA A 66 -3.45 0.75 47.22
CA ALA A 66 -3.88 1.97 46.54
C ALA A 66 -5.13 2.58 47.19
N GLN A 67 -6.11 1.75 47.56
CA GLN A 67 -7.36 2.20 48.20
C GLN A 67 -7.09 2.74 49.60
N THR A 68 -6.25 2.07 50.38
CA THR A 68 -5.82 2.55 51.71
C THR A 68 -5.14 3.92 51.62
N ILE A 69 -4.31 4.14 50.59
CA ILE A 69 -3.65 5.44 50.38
C ILE A 69 -4.64 6.51 49.92
N ALA A 70 -5.59 6.15 49.06
CA ALA A 70 -6.64 7.06 48.61
C ALA A 70 -7.51 7.54 49.78
N ASP A 71 -7.96 6.61 50.64
CA ASP A 71 -8.78 6.92 51.81
C ASP A 71 -8.03 7.86 52.78
N LYS A 72 -6.72 7.63 52.99
CA LYS A 72 -5.87 8.52 53.80
C LYS A 72 -5.74 9.91 53.18
N ALA A 73 -5.51 9.99 51.87
CA ALA A 73 -5.33 11.24 51.16
C ALA A 73 -6.61 12.08 51.13
N GLU A 74 -7.80 11.45 51.11
CA GLU A 74 -9.09 12.14 51.10
C GLU A 74 -9.35 12.90 52.41
N VAL A 75 -8.94 12.34 53.55
CA VAL A 75 -9.13 12.97 54.87
C VAL A 75 -7.96 13.88 55.29
N PHE A 76 -6.83 13.83 54.59
CA PHE A 76 -5.62 14.56 54.98
C PHE A 76 -5.70 16.04 54.61
N THR A 77 -5.53 16.92 55.59
CA THR A 77 -5.51 18.39 55.40
C THR A 77 -4.16 18.97 55.77
N VAL A 78 -3.56 19.72 54.85
CA VAL A 78 -2.29 20.43 55.08
C VAL A 78 -2.59 21.80 55.68
N THR A 79 -2.20 22.02 56.94
CA THR A 79 -2.40 23.30 57.64
C THR A 79 -1.11 23.91 58.16
N THR A 80 -0.07 23.10 58.33
CA THR A 80 1.23 23.47 58.87
C THR A 80 2.37 23.01 57.97
N GLU A 81 3.59 23.52 58.22
CA GLU A 81 4.79 23.10 57.50
C GLU A 81 5.15 21.62 57.76
N ALA A 82 4.89 21.11 58.97
CA ALA A 82 5.07 19.70 59.29
C ALA A 82 4.14 18.80 58.45
N ASP A 83 2.91 19.26 58.17
CA ASP A 83 1.97 18.51 57.30
C ASP A 83 2.50 18.41 55.86
N VAL A 84 3.28 19.38 55.39
CA VAL A 84 3.91 19.34 54.06
C VAL A 84 4.95 18.23 53.95
N GLU A 85 5.75 18.02 55.01
CA GLU A 85 6.72 16.92 55.05
C GLU A 85 6.01 15.57 55.01
N LEU A 86 4.94 15.40 55.80
CA LEU A 86 4.11 14.20 55.78
C LEU A 86 3.46 13.95 54.41
N ALA A 87 2.85 14.97 53.80
CA ALA A 87 2.30 14.88 52.45
C ALA A 87 3.36 14.46 51.42
N THR A 88 4.59 14.98 51.55
CA THR A 88 5.69 14.66 50.63
C THR A 88 6.11 13.19 50.75
N ASN A 89 6.12 12.64 51.96
CA ASN A 89 6.36 11.22 52.19
C ASN A 89 5.23 10.36 51.59
N ASP A 90 3.97 10.73 51.80
CA ASP A 90 2.82 10.02 51.23
C ASP A 90 2.82 10.08 49.69
N LEU A 91 3.16 11.23 49.09
CA LEU A 91 3.33 11.37 47.65
C LEU A 91 4.43 10.44 47.10
N SER A 92 5.51 10.23 47.85
CA SER A 92 6.56 9.29 47.48
C SER A 92 6.07 7.84 47.52
N ILE A 93 5.25 7.48 48.51
CA ILE A 93 4.60 6.17 48.60
C ILE A 93 3.63 5.96 47.42
N ILE A 94 2.78 6.95 47.13
CA ILE A 94 1.85 6.94 45.97
C ILE A 94 2.63 6.70 44.68
N ALA A 95 3.74 7.40 44.47
CA ALA A 95 4.58 7.23 43.29
C ALA A 95 5.17 5.80 43.22
N GLY A 96 5.56 5.22 44.36
CA GLY A 96 6.00 3.83 44.45
C GLY A 96 4.91 2.83 44.03
N VAL A 97 3.69 2.96 44.57
CA VAL A 97 2.55 2.09 44.23
C VAL A 97 2.17 2.22 42.76
N LYS A 98 2.13 3.44 42.21
CA LYS A 98 1.90 3.67 40.77
C LYS A 98 2.92 2.92 39.91
N LYS A 99 4.21 2.96 40.28
CA LYS A 99 5.26 2.21 39.57
C LYS A 99 5.04 0.70 39.62
N LYS A 100 4.63 0.15 40.78
CA LYS A 100 4.32 -1.29 40.92
C LYS A 100 3.14 -1.71 40.02
N ILE A 101 2.08 -0.90 39.98
CA ILE A 101 0.89 -1.14 39.14
C ILE A 101 1.27 -1.14 37.65
N GLU A 102 2.04 -0.13 37.20
CA GLU A 102 2.51 -0.08 35.81
C GLU A 102 3.44 -1.23 35.46
N ALA A 103 4.29 -1.68 36.40
CA ALA A 103 5.13 -2.87 36.20
C ALA A 103 4.29 -4.14 35.99
N LYS A 104 3.26 -4.38 36.81
CA LYS A 104 2.34 -5.52 36.64
C LYS A 104 1.56 -5.42 35.33
N LYS A 105 1.06 -4.23 34.97
CA LYS A 105 0.42 -3.99 33.67
C LYS A 105 1.35 -4.36 32.52
N LYS A 106 2.63 -3.96 32.58
CA LYS A 106 3.62 -4.30 31.57
C LYS A 106 3.86 -5.81 31.50
N GLU A 107 3.98 -6.48 32.65
CA GLU A 107 4.15 -7.95 32.75
C GLU A 107 3.06 -8.71 31.99
N TYR A 108 1.79 -8.27 32.07
CA TYR A 108 0.69 -8.89 31.31
C TYR A 108 0.67 -8.50 29.83
N LEU A 109 0.97 -7.24 29.50
CA LEU A 109 0.83 -6.73 28.13
C LEU A 109 2.00 -7.15 27.22
N GLU A 110 3.21 -7.25 27.74
CA GLU A 110 4.42 -7.52 26.95
C GLU A 110 4.37 -8.88 26.21
N PRO A 111 3.92 -9.99 26.82
CA PRO A 111 3.70 -11.25 26.08
C PRO A 111 2.64 -11.11 25.00
N LEU A 112 1.53 -10.41 25.27
CA LEU A 112 0.44 -10.23 24.29
C LEU A 112 0.88 -9.39 23.09
N GLU A 113 1.64 -8.32 23.34
CA GLU A 113 2.23 -7.51 22.28
C GLU A 113 3.23 -8.31 21.45
N THR A 114 4.03 -9.15 22.10
CA THR A 114 4.98 -10.05 21.43
C THR A 114 4.26 -11.07 20.56
N HIS A 115 3.23 -11.74 21.09
CA HIS A 115 2.40 -12.66 20.32
C HIS A 115 1.69 -11.96 19.15
N LYS A 116 1.13 -10.76 19.37
CA LYS A 116 0.54 -9.95 18.30
C LYS A 116 1.56 -9.64 17.20
N LYS A 117 2.77 -9.21 17.55
CA LYS A 117 3.85 -8.94 16.58
C LYS A 117 4.22 -10.20 15.81
N ASN A 118 4.33 -11.35 16.47
CA ASN A 118 4.65 -12.63 15.84
C ASN A 118 3.55 -13.08 14.86
N ILE A 119 2.28 -12.93 15.25
CA ILE A 119 1.13 -13.21 14.37
C ILE A 119 1.19 -12.30 13.13
N ILE A 120 1.35 -10.99 13.31
CA ILE A 120 1.47 -10.04 12.20
C ILE A 120 2.63 -10.41 11.28
N ALA A 121 3.79 -10.73 11.85
CA ALA A 121 4.98 -11.13 11.08
C ALA A 121 4.74 -12.43 10.30
N ALA A 122 4.09 -13.43 10.90
CA ALA A 122 3.75 -14.67 10.22
C ALA A 122 2.79 -14.44 9.04
N PHE A 123 1.75 -13.62 9.22
CA PHE A 123 0.84 -13.28 8.12
C PHE A 123 1.52 -12.41 7.05
N ALA A 124 2.39 -11.49 7.42
CA ALA A 124 3.19 -10.72 6.47
C ALA A 124 4.06 -11.65 5.62
N PHE A 125 4.76 -12.59 6.25
CA PHE A 125 5.56 -13.60 5.55
C PHE A 125 4.74 -14.43 4.55
N LEU A 126 3.52 -14.83 4.91
CA LEU A 126 2.62 -15.54 4.00
C LEU A 126 2.08 -14.67 2.85
N LEU A 127 1.83 -13.38 3.12
CA LEU A 127 1.26 -12.45 2.16
C LEU A 127 2.28 -11.80 1.22
N ASP A 128 3.55 -11.69 1.63
CA ASP A 128 4.62 -11.06 0.86
C ASP A 128 4.80 -11.63 -0.55
N PRO A 129 4.94 -12.96 -0.76
CA PRO A 129 5.10 -13.50 -2.12
C PRO A 129 3.86 -13.25 -2.99
N ILE A 130 2.65 -13.34 -2.43
CA ILE A 130 1.40 -13.07 -3.16
C ILE A 130 1.29 -11.59 -3.51
N SER A 131 1.63 -10.71 -2.57
CA SER A 131 1.62 -9.25 -2.76
C SER A 131 2.66 -8.82 -3.80
N SER A 132 3.83 -9.46 -3.81
CA SER A 132 4.87 -9.25 -4.83
C SER A 132 4.39 -9.70 -6.21
N ALA A 133 3.77 -10.88 -6.30
CA ALA A 133 3.20 -11.39 -7.55
C ALA A 133 2.07 -10.49 -8.08
N ASP A 134 1.15 -10.04 -7.23
CA ASP A 134 0.08 -9.10 -7.59
C ASP A 134 0.67 -7.79 -8.13
N LYS A 135 1.63 -7.17 -7.42
CA LYS A 135 2.33 -5.96 -7.90
C LYS A 135 2.99 -6.19 -9.26
N ALA A 136 3.72 -7.28 -9.44
CA ALA A 136 4.38 -7.60 -10.70
C ALA A 136 3.38 -7.78 -11.86
N LEU A 137 2.26 -8.45 -11.62
CA LEU A 137 1.20 -8.61 -12.63
C LEU A 137 0.50 -7.29 -12.97
N ARG A 138 0.25 -6.43 -11.98
CA ARG A 138 -0.31 -5.08 -12.20
C ARG A 138 0.60 -4.23 -13.09
N VAL A 139 1.90 -4.22 -12.83
CA VAL A 139 2.89 -3.49 -13.64
C VAL A 139 2.83 -3.99 -15.08
N LYS A 140 2.98 -5.30 -15.30
CA LYS A 140 2.93 -5.90 -16.65
C LYS A 140 1.62 -5.62 -17.38
N THR A 141 0.50 -5.66 -16.68
CA THR A 141 -0.82 -5.38 -17.26
C THR A 141 -0.94 -3.91 -17.65
N ASN A 142 -0.48 -3.00 -16.78
CA ASN A 142 -0.47 -1.57 -17.07
C ASN A 142 0.46 -1.23 -18.24
N ASP A 143 1.65 -1.82 -18.30
CA ASP A 143 2.60 -1.63 -19.41
C ASP A 143 1.97 -2.08 -20.73
N PHE A 144 1.35 -3.27 -20.74
CA PHE A 144 0.65 -3.78 -21.90
C PHE A 144 -0.50 -2.87 -22.34
N LEU A 145 -1.34 -2.41 -21.42
CA LEU A 145 -2.45 -1.52 -21.73
C LEU A 145 -1.98 -0.15 -22.22
N THR A 146 -0.88 0.36 -21.67
CA THR A 146 -0.22 1.59 -22.12
C THR A 146 0.29 1.43 -23.55
N GLU A 147 0.95 0.32 -23.85
CA GLU A 147 1.41 -0.01 -25.20
C GLU A 147 0.27 -0.19 -26.20
N GLN A 148 -0.81 -0.86 -25.81
CA GLN A 148 -2.02 -0.96 -26.64
C GLN A 148 -2.60 0.42 -26.95
N ARG A 149 -2.67 1.30 -25.94
CA ARG A 149 -3.12 2.69 -26.11
C ARG A 149 -2.21 3.47 -27.06
N ARG A 150 -0.89 3.33 -26.92
CA ARG A 150 0.09 3.95 -27.82
C ARG A 150 -0.14 3.51 -29.27
N LYS A 151 -0.31 2.20 -29.51
CA LYS A 151 -0.57 1.66 -30.85
C LYS A 151 -1.90 2.16 -31.43
N ALA A 152 -2.95 2.25 -30.64
CA ALA A 152 -4.25 2.75 -31.12
C ALA A 152 -4.20 4.24 -31.48
N VAL A 153 -3.53 5.08 -30.66
CA VAL A 153 -3.35 6.51 -30.97
C VAL A 153 -2.53 6.70 -32.23
N GLU A 154 -1.46 5.92 -32.41
CA GLU A 154 -0.62 6.00 -33.61
C GLU A 154 -1.39 5.54 -34.87
N ALA A 155 -2.16 4.45 -34.77
CA ALA A 155 -3.02 4.01 -35.88
C ALA A 155 -4.08 5.07 -36.24
N GLU A 156 -4.67 5.74 -35.25
CA GLU A 156 -5.61 6.85 -35.48
C GLU A 156 -4.92 8.04 -36.15
N ARG A 157 -3.69 8.37 -35.74
CA ARG A 157 -2.88 9.44 -36.33
C ARG A 157 -2.61 9.17 -37.81
N ILE A 158 -2.13 7.95 -38.14
CA ILE A 158 -1.86 7.53 -39.52
C ILE A 158 -3.14 7.58 -40.35
N ALA A 159 -4.24 7.01 -39.85
CA ALA A 159 -5.53 7.02 -40.54
C ALA A 159 -6.02 8.45 -40.82
N ARG A 160 -5.83 9.38 -39.88
CA ARG A 160 -6.21 10.79 -40.06
C ARG A 160 -5.34 11.48 -41.12
N GLU A 161 -4.03 11.25 -41.11
CA GLU A 161 -3.10 11.79 -42.10
C GLU A 161 -3.40 11.26 -43.51
N GLU A 162 -3.69 9.96 -43.64
CA GLU A 162 -4.09 9.35 -44.91
C GLU A 162 -5.40 9.94 -45.45
N GLN A 163 -6.40 10.13 -44.59
CA GLN A 163 -7.66 10.78 -44.95
C GLN A 163 -7.45 12.22 -45.41
N GLU A 164 -6.59 12.98 -44.72
CA GLU A 164 -6.28 14.36 -45.10
C GLU A 164 -5.53 14.42 -46.44
N LEU A 165 -4.55 13.55 -46.66
CA LEU A 165 -3.84 13.45 -47.93
C LEU A 165 -4.76 13.04 -49.08
N ALA A 166 -5.67 12.09 -48.85
CA ALA A 166 -6.68 11.69 -49.83
C ALA A 166 -7.61 12.85 -50.18
N ARG A 167 -8.05 13.63 -49.18
CA ARG A 167 -8.88 14.82 -49.40
C ARG A 167 -8.17 15.88 -50.22
N ARG A 168 -6.92 16.20 -49.87
CA ARG A 168 -6.10 17.17 -50.63
C ARG A 168 -5.85 16.71 -52.08
N LYS A 169 -5.62 15.41 -52.30
CA LYS A 169 -5.45 14.86 -53.67
C LYS A 169 -6.74 14.96 -54.50
N ALA A 170 -7.90 14.69 -53.91
CA ALA A 170 -9.18 14.83 -54.60
C ALA A 170 -9.48 16.29 -54.97
N GLU A 171 -9.20 17.22 -54.06
CA GLU A 171 -9.32 18.66 -54.29
C GLU A 171 -8.43 19.13 -55.46
N LEU A 172 -7.17 18.67 -55.53
CA LEU A 172 -6.25 19.02 -56.62
C LEU A 172 -6.64 18.42 -57.97
N ASN A 173 -7.17 17.20 -57.99
CA ASN A 173 -7.51 16.49 -59.22
C ASN A 173 -8.92 16.81 -59.74
N GLY A 174 -9.69 17.69 -59.08
CA GLY A 174 -11.05 18.06 -59.48
C GLY A 174 -12.04 16.88 -59.52
N THR A 175 -11.72 15.78 -58.86
CA THR A 175 -12.57 14.60 -58.78
C THR A 175 -13.39 14.67 -57.49
N PRO A 176 -14.69 14.32 -57.52
CA PRO A 176 -15.52 14.34 -56.31
C PRO A 176 -14.90 13.40 -55.28
N ALA A 177 -14.60 13.94 -54.09
CA ALA A 177 -13.97 13.20 -53.01
C ALA A 177 -14.80 11.93 -52.72
N LEU A 178 -14.22 10.75 -52.97
CA LEU A 178 -14.81 9.50 -52.49
C LEU A 178 -14.94 9.63 -50.98
N LYS A 179 -16.14 9.37 -50.45
CA LYS A 179 -16.35 9.31 -49.00
C LYS A 179 -15.34 8.31 -48.44
N PRO A 180 -14.40 8.74 -47.57
CA PRO A 180 -13.44 7.81 -47.02
C PRO A 180 -14.23 6.74 -46.27
N GLU A 181 -13.97 5.47 -46.59
CA GLU A 181 -14.44 4.38 -45.74
C GLU A 181 -13.85 4.63 -44.35
N MET A 182 -14.73 4.79 -43.37
CA MET A 182 -14.31 4.97 -41.99
C MET A 182 -13.59 3.69 -41.58
N ILE A 183 -12.27 3.77 -41.44
CA ILE A 183 -11.49 2.69 -40.85
C ILE A 183 -12.05 2.50 -39.43
N PRO A 184 -12.57 1.32 -39.08
CA PRO A 184 -13.16 1.11 -37.76
C PRO A 184 -12.09 1.39 -36.70
N THR A 185 -12.28 2.45 -35.92
CA THR A 185 -11.40 2.78 -34.81
C THR A 185 -11.51 1.66 -33.78
N THR A 186 -10.42 0.92 -33.58
CA THR A 186 -10.36 -0.16 -32.59
C THR A 186 -10.52 0.44 -31.19
N HIS A 187 -11.74 0.40 -30.64
CA HIS A 187 -12.00 0.91 -29.30
C HIS A 187 -11.35 -0.03 -28.29
N ILE A 188 -10.31 0.44 -27.59
CA ILE A 188 -9.68 -0.32 -26.52
C ILE A 188 -10.68 -0.43 -25.38
N GLN A 189 -11.09 -1.66 -25.05
CA GLN A 189 -11.95 -1.91 -23.90
C GLN A 189 -11.22 -1.49 -22.63
N GLN A 190 -11.77 -0.51 -21.90
CA GLN A 190 -11.19 -0.03 -20.63
C GLN A 190 -11.42 -1.02 -19.47
N THR A 191 -12.32 -1.98 -19.66
CA THR A 191 -12.65 -3.01 -18.68
C THR A 191 -12.52 -4.38 -19.32
N HIS A 192 -11.89 -5.30 -18.59
CA HIS A 192 -11.77 -6.70 -18.97
C HIS A 192 -12.53 -7.54 -17.95
N ARG A 193 -13.52 -8.30 -18.42
CA ARG A 193 -14.24 -9.27 -17.59
C ARG A 193 -13.63 -10.65 -17.82
N ALA A 194 -13.22 -11.30 -16.74
CA ALA A 194 -12.78 -12.68 -16.71
C ALA A 194 -13.75 -13.53 -15.87
N ASP A 195 -13.61 -14.84 -15.90
CA ASP A 195 -14.50 -15.76 -15.18
C ASP A 195 -14.48 -15.55 -13.65
N LEU A 196 -13.31 -15.17 -13.13
CA LEU A 196 -13.04 -15.00 -11.69
C LEU A 196 -13.18 -13.56 -11.20
N GLY A 197 -13.33 -12.58 -12.09
CA GLY A 197 -13.37 -11.18 -11.69
C GLY A 197 -13.37 -10.17 -12.83
N MET A 198 -13.29 -8.90 -12.46
CA MET A 198 -13.24 -7.77 -13.38
C MET A 198 -11.99 -6.95 -13.11
N SER A 199 -11.28 -6.57 -14.17
CA SER A 199 -10.22 -5.57 -14.09
C SER A 199 -10.59 -4.34 -14.92
N GLY A 200 -10.23 -3.17 -14.42
CA GLY A 200 -10.43 -1.90 -15.11
C GLY A 200 -9.34 -0.91 -14.76
N GLN A 201 -8.97 -0.04 -15.71
CA GLN A 201 -8.08 1.07 -15.41
C GLN A 201 -8.86 2.19 -14.75
N MET A 202 -8.32 2.70 -13.64
CA MET A 202 -8.81 3.89 -12.98
C MET A 202 -7.71 4.95 -12.99
N ASP A 203 -8.06 6.13 -13.46
CA ASP A 203 -7.20 7.31 -13.41
C ASP A 203 -7.03 7.76 -11.96
N VAL A 204 -5.80 7.75 -11.46
CA VAL A 204 -5.47 8.30 -10.13
C VAL A 204 -4.70 9.59 -10.34
N TRP A 205 -5.38 10.70 -10.11
CA TRP A 205 -4.78 12.03 -10.16
C TRP A 205 -3.93 12.28 -8.92
N LYS A 206 -2.62 12.42 -9.13
CA LYS A 206 -1.63 12.78 -8.12
C LYS A 206 -1.14 14.20 -8.37
N TRP A 207 -0.49 14.77 -7.38
CA TRP A 207 0.09 16.10 -7.48
C TRP A 207 1.44 16.14 -6.77
N GLU A 208 2.34 16.97 -7.29
CA GLU A 208 3.65 17.25 -6.70
C GLU A 208 3.86 18.77 -6.61
N LEU A 209 4.45 19.23 -5.52
CA LEU A 209 4.80 20.64 -5.34
C LEU A 209 6.14 20.89 -6.04
N ILE A 210 6.14 21.71 -7.09
CA ILE A 210 7.34 22.08 -7.85
C ILE A 210 7.98 23.33 -7.26
N ASP A 211 7.15 24.35 -6.97
CA ASP A 211 7.65 25.66 -6.57
C ASP A 211 6.82 26.23 -5.41
N LEU A 212 7.49 26.39 -4.27
CA LEU A 212 6.94 26.96 -3.05
C LEU A 212 6.77 28.48 -3.14
N ASP A 213 7.57 29.17 -3.97
CA ASP A 213 7.55 30.62 -4.06
C ASP A 213 6.32 31.14 -4.82
N LEU A 214 5.66 30.27 -5.58
CA LEU A 214 4.38 30.55 -6.25
C LEU A 214 3.16 30.41 -5.33
N VAL A 215 3.32 29.84 -4.12
CA VAL A 215 2.22 29.66 -3.15
C VAL A 215 2.18 30.88 -2.22
N PRO A 216 1.14 31.73 -2.25
CA PRO A 216 1.12 32.98 -1.48
C PRO A 216 1.32 32.75 0.04
N LYS A 217 2.30 33.46 0.62
CA LYS A 217 2.77 33.31 2.02
C LYS A 217 1.70 33.41 3.10
N ASN A 218 0.57 34.06 2.82
CA ASN A 218 -0.52 34.23 3.78
C ASN A 218 -1.34 32.94 4.02
N TYR A 219 -1.08 31.84 3.28
CA TYR A 219 -1.85 30.60 3.31
C TYR A 219 -1.03 29.33 3.57
N MET A 220 0.19 29.45 4.10
CA MET A 220 1.19 28.37 4.08
C MET A 220 1.02 27.33 5.21
N LYS A 221 -0.15 26.71 5.31
CA LYS A 221 -0.32 25.31 5.73
C LYS A 221 -1.01 24.63 4.56
N LEU A 222 -0.24 23.90 3.75
CA LEU A 222 -0.80 23.09 2.67
C LEU A 222 -1.67 22.02 3.32
N ASP A 223 -2.98 22.22 3.25
CA ASP A 223 -3.91 21.16 3.59
C ASP A 223 -3.92 20.16 2.43
N GLU A 224 -3.07 19.14 2.55
CA GLU A 224 -2.92 18.07 1.57
C GLU A 224 -4.27 17.40 1.24
N ALA A 225 -5.18 17.32 2.23
CA ALA A 225 -6.49 16.72 2.03
C ALA A 225 -7.38 17.61 1.15
N VAL A 226 -7.35 18.93 1.35
CA VAL A 226 -8.09 19.89 0.50
C VAL A 226 -7.56 19.88 -0.92
N ILE A 227 -6.25 19.89 -1.11
CA ILE A 227 -5.61 19.85 -2.45
C ILE A 227 -5.94 18.54 -3.14
N THR A 228 -5.77 17.41 -2.46
CA THR A 228 -6.09 16.09 -3.01
C THR A 228 -7.56 15.99 -3.39
N LYS A 229 -8.46 16.57 -2.59
CA LYS A 229 -9.90 16.61 -2.90
C LYS A 229 -10.19 17.48 -4.13
N ALA A 230 -9.57 18.66 -4.25
CA ALA A 230 -9.72 19.56 -5.39
C ALA A 230 -9.17 18.94 -6.70
N VAL A 231 -8.01 18.28 -6.64
CA VAL A 231 -7.39 17.57 -7.76
C VAL A 231 -8.27 16.42 -8.24
N LYS A 232 -8.79 15.60 -7.32
CA LYS A 232 -9.72 14.51 -7.64
C LYS A 232 -11.03 15.03 -8.24
N ALA A 233 -11.62 16.08 -7.67
CA ALA A 233 -12.88 16.65 -8.15
C ALA A 233 -12.75 17.27 -9.55
N SER A 234 -11.62 17.88 -9.86
CA SER A 234 -11.37 18.50 -11.17
C SER A 234 -10.89 17.52 -12.24
N SER A 235 -10.66 16.25 -11.89
CA SER A 235 -10.06 15.25 -12.79
C SER A 235 -8.81 15.79 -13.50
N GLY A 236 -7.96 16.49 -12.74
CA GLY A 236 -6.71 17.08 -13.22
C GLY A 236 -6.82 18.26 -14.18
N LYS A 237 -8.03 18.80 -14.44
CA LYS A 237 -8.20 19.99 -15.30
C LYS A 237 -7.86 21.31 -14.60
N MET A 238 -7.78 21.30 -13.26
CA MET A 238 -7.45 22.49 -12.48
C MET A 238 -5.96 22.80 -12.61
N VAL A 239 -5.60 24.07 -12.78
CA VAL A 239 -4.22 24.54 -12.73
C VAL A 239 -4.03 25.28 -11.41
N ILE A 240 -3.07 24.83 -10.59
CA ILE A 240 -2.70 25.47 -9.33
C ILE A 240 -1.24 25.90 -9.47
N ALA A 241 -0.96 27.19 -9.28
CA ALA A 241 0.40 27.70 -9.36
C ALA A 241 1.32 26.98 -8.35
N GLY A 242 2.50 26.53 -8.79
CA GLY A 242 3.45 25.79 -7.97
C GLY A 242 3.18 24.29 -7.83
N ILE A 243 2.03 23.77 -8.27
CA ILE A 243 1.66 22.35 -8.17
C ILE A 243 1.51 21.73 -9.57
N ARG A 244 2.24 20.63 -9.82
CA ARG A 244 2.04 19.81 -11.01
C ARG A 244 1.11 18.67 -10.71
N ILE A 245 0.02 18.62 -11.46
CA ILE A 245 -0.97 17.55 -11.38
C ILE A 245 -0.70 16.59 -12.54
N PHE A 246 -0.66 15.30 -12.26
CA PHE A 246 -0.46 14.26 -13.25
C PHE A 246 -1.38 13.06 -13.00
N ASN A 247 -1.71 12.36 -14.06
CA ASN A 247 -2.49 11.13 -13.99
C ASN A 247 -1.54 9.94 -13.95
N GLU A 248 -1.69 9.11 -12.93
CA GLU A 248 -1.06 7.81 -12.86
C GLU A 248 -2.17 6.74 -12.97
N PRO A 249 -2.35 6.13 -14.16
CA PRO A 249 -3.38 5.12 -14.33
C PRO A 249 -3.05 3.89 -13.48
N THR A 250 -4.01 3.46 -12.66
CA THR A 250 -3.86 2.29 -11.80
C THR A 250 -4.84 1.20 -12.22
N LEU A 251 -4.44 -0.07 -12.10
CA LEU A 251 -5.34 -1.19 -12.35
C LEU A 251 -6.17 -1.43 -11.08
N ARG A 252 -7.50 -1.38 -11.18
CA ARG A 252 -8.42 -1.86 -10.15
C ARG A 252 -8.85 -3.27 -10.52
N VAL A 253 -8.75 -4.20 -9.58
CA VAL A 253 -9.17 -5.60 -9.75
C VAL A 253 -10.21 -5.89 -8.68
N GLU A 254 -11.37 -6.37 -9.11
CA GLU A 254 -12.47 -6.79 -8.23
C GLU A 254 -12.71 -8.28 -8.40
N ALA A 255 -12.54 -9.02 -7.30
CA ALA A 255 -12.91 -10.43 -7.25
C ALA A 255 -14.44 -10.57 -7.28
N ARG A 256 -14.93 -11.63 -7.91
CA ARG A 256 -16.35 -11.97 -7.86
C ARG A 256 -16.73 -12.26 -6.40
N LYS A 257 -17.76 -11.58 -5.88
CA LYS A 257 -18.33 -11.93 -4.59
C LYS A 257 -18.89 -13.35 -4.69
N SER A 258 -18.36 -14.26 -3.88
CA SER A 258 -18.86 -15.64 -3.70
C SER A 258 -20.23 -15.63 -3.02
#